data_AF-D2RMW1-F1
#
_entry.id   AF-D2RMW1-F1
#
_cell.length_a   1.000
_cell.length_b   1.000
_cell.length_c   1.000
_cell.angle_alpha   90.00
_cell.angle_beta   90.00
_cell.angle_gamma   90.00
#
_symmetry.space_group_name_H-M   'P 1'
#
loop_
_entity.id
_entity.type
_entity.pdbx_description
1 polymer ?
#
loop_
_entity_poly.entity_id
_entity_poly.type
_entity_poly.pdbx_seq_one_letter_code
_entity_poly.pdbx_strand_id
1 'polypeptide(L)'
;MAQILLPLFLFCVSLLPAAYLRYYPFRSIVRPSTRHFLLCGHLYIFLFEFVLLAGLFGRGLMKFETGTFQFLYYFCYLPYLLLLVFTVRPFWLRHLFVLGLQAIYMILIHTLCLEIFKLFLPEAWHTNRVLPYFSLYLGLFLLGMPLALKVLGKLFTREQLTSPRPAFWTWLGPIPLLLCYYHANQGYFILDPEILFHPFFQLYILITLGMLVSVALLLVRSLQGGLRQTQTMLQVKEQNLRLQGQLNVLNDYAAALRKEQQELAILRHDSRHQLRLLGELAENGQFGEAEKHLLKLRKEVADK
;
A
#
# COMPACT_ATOMS: atom_id res chain seq x y z
N MET A 1 -21.98 4.24 -40.76
CA MET A 1 -21.78 5.09 -39.55
C MET A 1 -22.04 4.34 -38.25
N ALA A 2 -23.24 3.80 -37.98
CA ALA A 2 -23.52 3.09 -36.72
C ALA A 2 -22.59 1.88 -36.46
N GLN A 3 -22.23 1.14 -37.52
CA GLN A 3 -21.28 0.01 -37.47
C GLN A 3 -19.84 0.41 -37.12
N ILE A 4 -19.51 1.71 -37.19
CA ILE A 4 -18.19 2.26 -36.84
C ILE A 4 -18.25 2.93 -35.46
N LEU A 5 -19.29 3.75 -35.24
CA LEU A 5 -19.44 4.54 -34.03
C LEU A 5 -19.66 3.68 -32.78
N LEU A 6 -20.47 2.61 -32.88
CA LEU A 6 -20.80 1.78 -31.72
C LEU A 6 -19.59 0.98 -31.19
N PRO A 7 -18.77 0.31 -32.04
CA PRO A 7 -17.52 -0.30 -31.58
C PRO A 7 -16.53 0.70 -31.00
N LEU A 8 -16.40 1.89 -31.61
CA LEU A 8 -15.50 2.94 -31.10
C LEU A 8 -15.97 3.48 -29.76
N PHE A 9 -17.28 3.65 -29.58
CA PHE A 9 -17.86 4.04 -28.30
C PHE A 9 -17.55 3.00 -27.23
N LEU A 10 -17.78 1.72 -27.52
CA LEU A 10 -17.46 0.62 -26.59
C LEU A 10 -15.98 0.54 -26.26
N PHE A 11 -15.10 0.77 -27.24
CA PHE A 11 -13.66 0.89 -27.02
C PHE A 11 -13.29 2.05 -26.09
N CYS A 12 -13.85 3.25 -26.31
CA CYS A 12 -13.59 4.38 -25.41
C CYS A 12 -14.12 4.10 -23.99
N VAL A 13 -15.29 3.47 -23.88
CA VAL A 13 -15.88 3.08 -22.59
C VAL A 13 -15.03 2.04 -21.88
N SER A 14 -14.40 1.11 -22.61
CA SER A 14 -13.57 0.06 -22.01
C SER A 14 -12.29 0.58 -21.37
N LEU A 15 -11.84 1.79 -21.68
CA LEU A 15 -10.71 2.46 -21.02
C LEU A 15 -11.06 2.98 -19.61
N LEU A 16 -12.33 3.32 -19.36
CA LEU A 16 -12.76 3.98 -18.11
C LEU A 16 -12.66 3.08 -16.87
N PRO A 17 -13.10 1.81 -16.87
CA PRO A 17 -12.96 0.92 -15.72
C PRO A 17 -11.49 0.73 -15.31
N ALA A 18 -10.59 0.62 -16.30
CA ALA A 18 -9.15 0.48 -16.08
C ALA A 18 -8.55 1.75 -15.44
N ALA A 19 -8.95 2.93 -15.93
CA ALA A 19 -8.53 4.20 -15.37
C ALA A 19 -9.00 4.37 -13.91
N TYR A 20 -10.24 3.98 -13.60
CA TYR A 20 -10.77 3.98 -12.23
C TYR A 20 -9.99 3.03 -11.31
N LEU A 21 -9.68 1.82 -11.80
CA LEU A 21 -8.93 0.82 -11.05
C LEU A 21 -7.54 1.33 -10.65
N ARG A 22 -6.91 2.14 -11.51
CA ARG A 22 -5.61 2.78 -11.24
C ARG A 22 -5.71 3.89 -10.20
N TYR A 23 -6.78 4.67 -10.21
CA TYR A 23 -7.03 5.72 -9.22
C TYR A 23 -7.31 5.13 -7.82
N TYR A 24 -8.00 4.00 -7.75
CA TYR A 24 -8.60 3.47 -6.52
C TYR A 24 -7.63 3.28 -5.33
N PRO A 25 -6.39 2.78 -5.48
CA PRO A 25 -5.44 2.66 -4.37
C PRO A 25 -5.07 4.00 -3.71
N PHE A 26 -5.19 5.11 -4.44
CA PHE A 26 -4.80 6.44 -3.98
C PHE A 26 -5.98 7.23 -3.37
N ARG A 27 -7.20 6.68 -3.36
CA ARG A 27 -8.40 7.39 -2.89
C ARG A 27 -8.29 7.92 -1.45
N SER A 28 -7.46 7.32 -0.60
CA SER A 28 -7.30 7.69 0.81
C SER A 28 -6.52 9.00 1.02
N ILE A 29 -5.75 9.45 0.02
CA ILE A 29 -4.96 10.68 0.06
C ILE A 29 -5.55 11.80 -0.80
N VAL A 30 -6.51 11.48 -1.68
CA VAL A 30 -7.09 12.43 -2.64
C VAL A 30 -8.21 13.24 -2.00
N ARG A 31 -8.11 14.57 -2.10
CA ARG A 31 -9.14 15.50 -1.61
C ARG A 31 -10.41 15.45 -2.49
N PRO A 32 -11.60 15.79 -1.95
CA PRO A 32 -12.84 15.78 -2.72
C PRO A 32 -12.82 16.66 -3.98
N SER A 33 -12.19 17.85 -3.92
CA SER A 33 -12.03 18.74 -5.08
C SER A 33 -11.18 18.13 -6.18
N THR A 34 -10.07 17.49 -5.81
CA THR A 34 -9.18 16.76 -6.71
C THR A 34 -9.89 15.56 -7.35
N ARG A 35 -10.75 14.86 -6.60
CA ARG A 35 -11.59 13.77 -7.14
C ARG A 35 -12.56 14.27 -8.20
N HIS A 36 -13.20 15.42 -7.97
CA HIS A 36 -14.08 16.04 -8.96
C HIS A 36 -13.31 16.45 -10.22
N PHE A 37 -12.15 17.09 -10.06
CA PHE A 37 -11.26 17.43 -11.18
C PHE A 37 -10.85 16.20 -11.99
N LEU A 38 -10.46 15.10 -11.32
CA LEU A 38 -10.14 13.84 -11.99
C LEU A 38 -11.33 13.32 -12.79
N LEU A 39 -12.53 13.29 -12.21
CA LEU A 39 -13.72 12.80 -12.89
C LEU A 39 -14.06 13.63 -14.13
N CYS A 40 -14.04 14.97 -14.01
CA CYS A 40 -14.21 15.86 -15.15
C CYS A 40 -13.12 15.65 -16.20
N GLY A 41 -11.86 15.51 -15.80
CA GLY A 41 -10.74 15.24 -16.70
C GLY A 41 -10.91 13.93 -17.47
N HIS A 42 -11.32 12.84 -16.81
CA HIS A 42 -11.60 11.56 -17.49
C HIS A 42 -12.74 11.71 -18.49
N LEU A 43 -13.79 12.47 -18.16
CA LEU A 43 -14.90 12.74 -19.07
C LEU A 43 -14.45 13.52 -20.31
N TYR A 44 -13.64 14.56 -20.13
CA TYR A 44 -13.09 15.34 -21.25
C TYR A 44 -12.18 14.50 -22.15
N ILE A 45 -11.29 13.69 -21.57
CA ILE A 45 -10.43 12.78 -22.34
C ILE A 45 -11.29 11.80 -23.14
N PHE A 46 -12.28 11.18 -22.50
CA PHE A 46 -13.21 10.25 -23.17
C PHE A 46 -13.93 10.88 -24.36
N LEU A 47 -14.51 12.08 -24.18
CA LEU A 47 -15.21 12.79 -25.25
C LEU A 47 -14.26 13.16 -26.39
N PHE A 48 -13.07 13.65 -26.06
CA PHE A 48 -12.05 14.01 -27.04
C PHE A 48 -11.58 12.80 -27.85
N GLU A 49 -11.25 11.69 -27.19
CA GLU A 49 -10.84 10.44 -27.83
C GLU A 49 -11.94 9.88 -28.73
N PHE A 50 -13.19 9.87 -28.26
CA PHE A 50 -14.31 9.38 -29.05
C PHE A 50 -14.50 10.19 -30.33
N VAL A 51 -14.51 11.53 -30.24
CA VAL A 51 -14.65 12.42 -31.39
C VAL A 51 -13.47 12.27 -32.35
N LEU A 52 -12.25 12.20 -31.83
CA LEU A 52 -11.03 12.03 -32.62
C LEU A 52 -11.06 10.70 -33.39
N LEU A 53 -11.32 9.58 -32.71
CA LEU A 53 -11.38 8.26 -33.32
C LEU A 53 -12.54 8.14 -34.31
N ALA A 54 -13.72 8.67 -33.98
CA ALA A 54 -14.84 8.72 -34.90
C ALA A 54 -14.50 9.50 -36.18
N GLY A 55 -13.76 10.61 -36.06
CA GLY A 55 -13.26 11.38 -37.21
C GLY A 55 -12.24 10.61 -38.04
N LEU A 56 -11.26 9.94 -37.40
CA LEU A 56 -10.20 9.18 -38.09
C LEU A 56 -10.75 7.97 -38.85
N PHE A 57 -11.59 7.16 -38.20
CA PHE A 57 -12.23 6.00 -38.84
C PHE A 57 -13.31 6.43 -39.85
N GLY A 58 -14.06 7.50 -39.56
CA GLY A 58 -15.08 8.03 -40.46
C GLY A 58 -14.50 8.58 -41.78
N ARG A 59 -13.28 9.12 -41.73
CA ARG A 59 -12.54 9.58 -42.93
C ARG A 59 -11.72 8.47 -43.60
N GLY A 60 -11.75 7.25 -43.08
CA GLY A 60 -10.99 6.11 -43.62
C GLY A 60 -9.47 6.21 -43.41
N LEU A 61 -9.01 7.09 -42.51
CA LEU A 61 -7.59 7.22 -42.15
C LEU A 61 -7.10 6.04 -41.29
N MET A 62 -8.02 5.38 -40.60
CA MET A 62 -7.80 4.11 -39.90
C MET A 62 -8.84 3.08 -40.30
N LYS A 63 -8.44 1.82 -40.30
CA LYS A 63 -9.29 0.66 -40.63
C LYS A 63 -9.38 -0.28 -39.44
N PHE A 64 -10.46 -1.06 -39.39
CA PHE A 64 -10.62 -2.11 -38.39
C PHE A 64 -9.76 -3.32 -38.80
N GLU A 65 -8.46 -3.22 -38.63
CA GLU A 65 -7.51 -4.31 -38.94
C GLU A 65 -6.95 -4.92 -37.64
N THR A 66 -6.50 -6.18 -37.72
CA THR A 66 -5.86 -6.88 -36.60
C THR A 66 -4.70 -6.04 -36.07
N GLY A 67 -4.65 -5.83 -34.75
CA GLY A 67 -3.62 -5.01 -34.11
C GLY A 67 -3.95 -3.52 -33.95
N THR A 68 -4.90 -2.97 -34.71
CA THR A 68 -5.27 -1.53 -34.63
C THR A 68 -5.69 -1.14 -33.22
N PHE A 69 -6.56 -1.94 -32.60
CA PHE A 69 -7.04 -1.67 -31.24
C PHE A 69 -5.99 -1.90 -30.16
N GLN A 70 -5.04 -2.81 -30.38
CA GLN A 70 -3.93 -3.03 -29.46
C GLN A 70 -3.04 -1.79 -29.43
N PHE A 71 -2.73 -1.23 -30.61
CA PHE A 71 -2.00 0.02 -30.73
C PHE A 71 -2.76 1.19 -30.10
N LEU A 72 -4.06 1.31 -30.36
CA LEU A 72 -4.91 2.33 -29.76
C LEU A 72 -4.96 2.21 -28.23
N TYR A 73 -4.97 1.00 -27.66
CA TYR A 73 -4.88 0.80 -26.22
C TYR A 73 -3.56 1.34 -25.64
N TYR A 74 -2.44 1.25 -26.34
CA TYR A 74 -1.20 1.86 -25.85
C TYR A 74 -1.28 3.39 -25.86
N PHE A 75 -1.85 3.98 -26.91
CA PHE A 75 -1.88 5.43 -27.09
C PHE A 75 -2.97 6.14 -26.28
N CYS A 76 -4.23 5.71 -26.42
CA CYS A 76 -5.39 6.29 -25.72
C CYS A 76 -5.33 6.06 -24.20
N TYR A 77 -4.46 5.17 -23.71
CA TYR A 77 -4.32 4.96 -22.28
C TYR A 77 -3.37 5.95 -21.57
N LEU A 78 -2.52 6.64 -22.34
CA LEU A 78 -1.56 7.62 -21.83
C LEU A 78 -2.22 8.88 -21.24
N PRO A 79 -3.22 9.52 -21.86
CA PRO A 79 -3.86 10.71 -21.31
C PRO A 79 -4.44 10.46 -19.90
N TYR A 80 -5.12 9.33 -19.69
CA TYR A 80 -5.64 8.95 -18.37
C TYR A 80 -4.54 8.72 -17.34
N LEU A 81 -3.39 8.17 -17.77
CA LEU A 81 -2.23 7.98 -16.89
C LEU A 81 -1.64 9.33 -16.47
N LEU A 82 -1.37 10.19 -17.45
CA LEU A 82 -0.81 11.52 -17.23
C LEU A 82 -1.71 12.35 -16.32
N LEU A 83 -3.03 12.35 -16.57
CA LEU A 83 -3.99 13.04 -15.72
C LEU A 83 -3.87 12.59 -14.26
N LEU A 84 -3.80 11.28 -14.00
CA LEU A 84 -3.67 10.77 -12.64
C LEU A 84 -2.34 11.16 -11.99
N VAL A 85 -1.23 10.98 -12.71
CA VAL A 85 0.14 11.20 -12.21
C VAL A 85 0.40 12.68 -11.92
N PHE A 86 -0.09 13.60 -12.76
CA PHE A 86 0.07 15.03 -12.52
C PHE A 86 -0.85 15.55 -11.41
N THR A 87 -2.00 14.92 -11.22
CA THR A 87 -2.98 15.38 -10.23
C THR A 87 -2.69 14.85 -8.82
N VAL A 88 -2.18 13.62 -8.70
CA VAL A 88 -1.83 12.98 -7.43
C VAL A 88 -0.30 13.09 -7.23
N ARG A 89 0.12 14.05 -6.37
CA ARG A 89 1.52 14.41 -6.01
C ARG A 89 2.48 13.20 -5.82
N PRO A 90 3.81 13.40 -5.97
CA PRO A 90 4.66 12.65 -6.90
C PRO A 90 5.08 11.27 -6.40
N PHE A 91 4.15 10.32 -6.38
CA PHE A 91 4.46 8.91 -6.13
C PHE A 91 4.66 8.14 -7.44
N TRP A 92 5.51 8.66 -8.34
CA TRP A 92 5.74 8.12 -9.69
C TRP A 92 5.92 6.60 -9.72
N LEU A 93 6.77 6.08 -8.83
CA LEU A 93 7.06 4.65 -8.75
C LEU A 93 5.89 3.81 -8.25
N ARG A 94 5.01 4.37 -7.42
CA ARG A 94 3.79 3.69 -6.96
C ARG A 94 2.73 3.71 -8.04
N HIS A 95 2.64 4.79 -8.83
CA HIS A 95 1.80 4.81 -10.02
C HIS A 95 2.26 3.77 -11.04
N LEU A 96 3.58 3.61 -11.24
CA LEU A 96 4.16 2.59 -12.11
C LEU A 96 3.83 1.18 -11.64
N PHE A 97 3.90 0.93 -10.32
CA PHE A 97 3.54 -0.35 -9.72
C PHE A 97 2.07 -0.71 -9.95
N VAL A 98 1.17 0.23 -9.65
CA VAL A 98 -0.28 0.05 -9.84
C VAL A 98 -0.61 -0.10 -11.32
N LEU A 99 0.06 0.66 -12.19
CA LEU A 99 -0.08 0.55 -13.65
C LEU A 99 0.26 -0.87 -14.11
N GLY A 100 1.38 -1.44 -13.65
CA GLY A 100 1.75 -2.80 -14.00
C GLY A 100 0.76 -3.84 -13.49
N LEU A 101 0.32 -3.77 -12.22
CA LEU A 101 -0.72 -4.67 -11.69
C LEU A 101 -2.04 -4.58 -12.46
N GLN A 102 -2.44 -3.36 -12.80
CA GLN A 102 -3.64 -3.11 -13.58
C GLN A 102 -3.48 -3.61 -15.02
N ALA A 103 -2.30 -3.51 -15.63
CA ALA A 103 -2.00 -4.11 -16.93
C ALA A 103 -2.05 -5.65 -16.89
N ILE A 104 -1.52 -6.29 -15.83
CA ILE A 104 -1.65 -7.75 -15.64
C ILE A 104 -3.13 -8.16 -15.60
N TYR A 105 -3.95 -7.40 -14.87
CA TYR A 105 -5.39 -7.63 -14.82
C TYR A 105 -6.06 -7.44 -16.19
N MET A 106 -5.71 -6.39 -16.94
CA MET A 106 -6.20 -6.18 -18.30
C MET A 106 -5.85 -7.36 -19.21
N ILE A 107 -4.59 -7.81 -19.18
CA ILE A 107 -4.11 -8.94 -19.99
C ILE A 107 -4.88 -10.21 -19.64
N LEU A 108 -5.10 -10.50 -18.35
CA LEU A 108 -5.95 -11.61 -17.91
C LEU A 108 -7.35 -11.54 -18.52
N ILE A 109 -8.03 -10.40 -18.43
CA ILE A 109 -9.38 -10.23 -18.96
C ILE A 109 -9.39 -10.34 -20.48
N HIS A 110 -8.40 -9.76 -21.18
CA HIS A 110 -8.29 -9.89 -22.63
C HIS A 110 -8.07 -11.33 -23.07
N THR A 111 -7.21 -12.09 -22.38
CA THR A 111 -6.98 -13.50 -22.69
C THR A 111 -8.23 -14.33 -22.42
N LEU A 112 -8.90 -14.15 -21.29
CA LEU A 112 -10.17 -14.84 -21.01
C LEU A 112 -11.25 -14.49 -22.04
N CYS A 113 -11.34 -13.22 -22.42
CA CYS A 113 -12.24 -12.76 -23.47
C CYS A 113 -11.94 -13.46 -24.79
N LEU A 114 -10.66 -13.53 -25.19
CA LEU A 114 -10.23 -14.24 -26.39
C LEU A 114 -10.66 -15.71 -26.31
N GLU A 115 -10.31 -16.44 -25.25
CA GLU A 115 -10.63 -17.87 -25.07
C GLU A 115 -12.14 -18.17 -25.13
N ILE A 116 -12.97 -17.33 -24.48
CA ILE A 116 -14.44 -17.43 -24.58
C ILE A 116 -14.89 -17.17 -26.02
N PHE A 117 -14.32 -16.16 -26.67
CA PHE A 117 -14.63 -15.85 -28.06
C PHE A 117 -14.28 -17.01 -29.00
N LYS A 118 -13.14 -17.68 -28.78
CA LYS A 118 -12.75 -18.90 -29.51
C LYS A 118 -13.77 -20.01 -29.35
N LEU A 119 -14.25 -20.23 -28.12
CA LEU A 119 -15.15 -21.35 -27.79
C LEU A 119 -16.57 -21.15 -28.31
N PHE A 120 -17.10 -19.93 -28.23
CA PHE A 120 -18.52 -19.66 -28.47
C PHE A 120 -18.83 -18.92 -29.79
N LEU A 121 -17.88 -18.16 -30.33
CA LEU A 121 -18.10 -17.25 -31.47
C LEU A 121 -16.93 -17.28 -32.50
N PRO A 122 -16.46 -18.46 -32.97
CA PRO A 122 -15.31 -18.55 -33.87
C PRO A 122 -15.54 -17.80 -35.19
N GLU A 123 -16.74 -17.88 -35.77
CA GLU A 123 -17.11 -17.19 -37.02
C GLU A 123 -17.06 -15.66 -36.93
N ALA A 124 -17.35 -15.10 -35.75
CA ALA A 124 -17.31 -13.66 -35.53
C ALA A 124 -15.86 -13.13 -35.51
N TRP A 125 -14.89 -13.97 -35.17
CA TRP A 125 -13.47 -13.65 -35.18
C TRP A 125 -12.95 -13.60 -36.62
N HIS A 126 -13.26 -14.61 -37.42
CA HIS A 126 -12.89 -14.68 -38.84
C HIS A 126 -13.50 -13.53 -39.66
N THR A 127 -14.71 -13.10 -39.30
CA THR A 127 -15.39 -11.96 -39.95
C THR A 127 -15.01 -10.59 -39.36
N ASN A 128 -14.01 -10.55 -38.46
CA ASN A 128 -13.45 -9.33 -37.86
C ASN A 128 -14.52 -8.41 -37.23
N ARG A 129 -15.54 -9.00 -36.62
CA ARG A 129 -16.61 -8.26 -35.93
C ARG A 129 -16.12 -7.87 -34.55
N VAL A 130 -15.64 -6.65 -34.42
CA VAL A 130 -15.03 -6.14 -33.17
C VAL A 130 -16.06 -5.80 -32.08
N LEU A 131 -17.31 -5.54 -32.45
CA LEU A 131 -18.39 -5.20 -31.53
C LEU A 131 -18.61 -6.25 -30.41
N PRO A 132 -18.90 -7.53 -30.72
CA PRO A 132 -19.12 -8.55 -29.69
C PRO A 132 -17.90 -8.76 -28.79
N TYR A 133 -16.68 -8.55 -29.30
CA TYR A 133 -15.45 -8.64 -28.51
C TYR A 133 -15.42 -7.58 -27.41
N PHE A 134 -15.67 -6.31 -27.74
CA PHE A 134 -15.67 -5.24 -26.73
C PHE A 134 -16.81 -5.36 -25.73
N SER A 135 -17.99 -5.80 -26.15
CA SER A 135 -19.11 -6.07 -25.26
C SER A 135 -18.77 -7.17 -24.25
N LEU A 136 -18.19 -8.27 -24.71
CA LEU A 136 -17.76 -9.38 -23.86
C LEU A 136 -16.64 -8.95 -22.91
N TYR A 137 -15.62 -8.26 -23.43
CA TYR A 137 -14.52 -7.73 -22.66
C TYR A 137 -15.00 -6.82 -21.51
N LEU A 138 -15.88 -5.87 -21.81
CA LEU A 138 -16.43 -4.95 -20.81
C LEU A 138 -17.23 -5.70 -19.75
N GLY A 139 -18.03 -6.69 -20.16
CA GLY A 139 -18.77 -7.57 -19.26
C GLY A 139 -17.85 -8.33 -18.29
N LEU A 140 -16.82 -9.01 -18.81
CA LEU A 140 -15.85 -9.73 -17.97
C LEU A 140 -15.06 -8.78 -17.05
N PHE A 141 -14.68 -7.61 -17.55
CA PHE A 141 -13.95 -6.63 -16.77
C PHE A 141 -14.78 -6.16 -15.58
N LEU A 142 -16.04 -5.80 -15.80
CA LEU A 142 -16.95 -5.36 -14.74
C LEU A 142 -17.25 -6.49 -13.76
N LEU A 143 -17.38 -7.73 -14.23
CA LEU A 143 -17.57 -8.91 -13.38
C LEU A 143 -16.36 -9.17 -12.46
N GLY A 144 -15.13 -9.00 -12.96
CA GLY A 144 -13.91 -9.17 -12.17
C GLY A 144 -13.54 -7.96 -11.31
N MET A 145 -14.11 -6.78 -11.60
CA MET A 145 -13.88 -5.52 -10.88
C MET A 145 -14.00 -5.61 -9.36
N PRO A 146 -15.04 -6.23 -8.73
CA PRO A 146 -15.14 -6.29 -7.27
C PRO A 146 -13.95 -7.00 -6.62
N LEU A 147 -13.42 -8.04 -7.27
CA LEU A 147 -12.24 -8.74 -6.79
C LEU A 147 -10.99 -7.87 -6.95
N ALA A 148 -10.81 -7.25 -8.12
CA ALA A 148 -9.68 -6.36 -8.39
C ALA A 148 -9.65 -5.17 -7.41
N LEU A 149 -10.81 -4.57 -7.11
CA LEU A 149 -10.95 -3.50 -6.13
C LEU A 149 -10.63 -3.97 -4.70
N LYS A 150 -11.01 -5.19 -4.31
CA LYS A 150 -10.65 -5.74 -2.99
C LYS A 150 -9.14 -5.92 -2.84
N VAL A 151 -8.46 -6.37 -3.90
CA VAL A 151 -7.00 -6.58 -3.92
C VAL A 151 -6.26 -5.25 -3.92
N LEU A 152 -6.60 -4.35 -4.85
CA LEU A 152 -5.95 -3.04 -5.02
C LEU A 152 -6.32 -2.03 -3.93
N GLY A 153 -7.52 -2.12 -3.37
CA GLY A 153 -7.96 -1.25 -2.27
C GLY A 153 -7.23 -1.49 -0.96
N LYS A 154 -6.62 -2.67 -0.79
CA LYS A 154 -5.77 -3.04 0.35
C LYS A 154 -4.28 -2.90 0.05
N LEU A 155 -3.92 -2.36 -1.12
CA LEU A 155 -2.54 -2.29 -1.58
C LEU A 155 -1.71 -1.28 -0.77
N PHE A 156 -2.29 -0.10 -0.52
CA PHE A 156 -1.63 0.99 0.20
C PHE A 156 -2.45 1.43 1.41
N THR A 157 -1.79 1.58 2.56
CA THR A 157 -2.33 2.33 3.68
C THR A 157 -1.98 3.81 3.54
N ARG A 158 -2.74 4.68 4.22
CA ARG A 158 -2.46 6.13 4.23
C ARG A 158 -1.03 6.42 4.70
N GLU A 159 -0.56 5.67 5.69
CA GLU A 159 0.80 5.75 6.25
C GLU A 159 1.89 5.40 5.24
N GLN A 160 1.70 4.36 4.42
CA GLN A 160 2.65 4.03 3.35
C GLN A 160 2.69 5.11 2.28
N LEU A 161 1.53 5.67 1.94
CA LEU A 161 1.46 6.76 0.98
C LEU A 161 2.24 7.99 1.49
N THR A 162 2.20 8.27 2.79
CA THR A 162 2.93 9.40 3.40
C THR A 162 4.35 9.05 3.86
N SER A 163 4.75 7.78 3.86
CA SER A 163 6.03 7.34 4.42
C SER A 163 7.21 7.82 3.57
N PRO A 164 8.27 8.37 4.22
CA PRO A 164 9.47 8.89 3.55
C PRO A 164 10.48 7.78 3.23
N ARG A 165 10.06 6.54 2.96
CA ARG A 165 10.95 5.45 2.49
C ARG A 165 10.85 5.28 0.96
N PRO A 166 11.45 6.18 0.14
CA PRO A 166 11.38 6.11 -1.32
C PRO A 166 12.27 5.01 -1.92
N ALA A 167 13.35 4.61 -1.25
CA ALA A 167 14.38 3.72 -1.81
C ALA A 167 13.90 2.29 -2.13
N PHE A 168 12.85 1.79 -1.47
CA PHE A 168 12.28 0.49 -1.80
C PHE A 168 11.46 0.54 -3.11
N TRP A 169 10.81 1.69 -3.37
CA TRP A 169 9.92 1.85 -4.51
C TRP A 169 10.66 1.96 -5.84
N THR A 170 11.95 2.35 -5.84
CA THR A 170 12.76 2.42 -7.09
C THR A 170 12.92 1.04 -7.70
N TRP A 171 13.02 0.00 -6.87
CA TRP A 171 13.17 -1.38 -7.30
C TRP A 171 11.82 -2.07 -7.47
N LEU A 172 10.89 -1.88 -6.52
CA LEU A 172 9.59 -2.56 -6.57
C LEU A 172 8.68 -1.98 -7.65
N GLY A 173 8.69 -0.65 -7.83
CA GLY A 173 7.81 0.09 -8.73
C GLY A 173 7.72 -0.46 -10.14
N PRO A 174 8.85 -0.65 -10.86
CA PRO A 174 8.83 -1.10 -12.25
C PRO A 174 8.55 -2.59 -12.42
N ILE A 175 8.68 -3.43 -11.39
CA ILE A 175 8.63 -4.90 -11.54
C ILE A 175 7.35 -5.39 -12.25
N PRO A 176 6.12 -5.04 -11.81
CA PRO A 176 4.92 -5.55 -12.48
C PRO A 176 4.81 -5.09 -13.94
N LEU A 177 5.32 -3.89 -14.25
CA LEU A 177 5.31 -3.36 -15.60
C LEU A 177 6.35 -4.05 -16.49
N LEU A 178 7.53 -4.37 -15.95
CA LEU A 178 8.55 -5.17 -16.64
C LEU A 178 8.04 -6.58 -16.95
N LEU A 179 7.29 -7.19 -16.03
CA LEU A 179 6.64 -8.49 -16.27
C LEU A 179 5.61 -8.40 -17.41
N CYS A 180 4.80 -7.35 -17.43
CA CYS A 180 3.89 -7.09 -18.55
C CYS A 180 4.64 -6.89 -19.87
N TYR A 181 5.74 -6.13 -19.86
CA TYR A 181 6.56 -5.89 -21.04
C TYR A 181 7.15 -7.20 -21.58
N TYR A 182 7.68 -8.05 -20.70
CA TYR A 182 8.19 -9.37 -21.08
C TYR A 182 7.09 -10.24 -21.69
N HIS A 183 5.91 -10.28 -21.07
CA HIS A 183 4.76 -11.04 -21.57
C HIS A 183 4.24 -10.49 -22.92
N ALA A 184 4.19 -9.16 -23.08
CA ALA A 184 3.76 -8.52 -24.33
C ALA A 184 4.73 -8.79 -25.48
N ASN A 185 6.04 -8.81 -25.20
CA ASN A 185 7.07 -9.09 -26.20
C ASN A 185 7.17 -10.56 -26.64
N GLN A 186 6.34 -11.45 -26.09
CA GLN A 186 6.28 -12.82 -26.58
C GLN A 186 5.60 -12.94 -27.97
N GLY A 187 5.06 -11.84 -28.51
CA GLY A 187 4.68 -11.72 -29.93
C GLY A 187 3.35 -12.40 -30.32
N TYR A 188 2.67 -13.07 -29.38
CA TYR A 188 1.45 -13.84 -29.68
C TYR A 188 0.31 -13.01 -30.25
N PHE A 189 0.25 -11.71 -29.92
CA PHE A 189 -0.82 -10.81 -30.35
C PHE A 189 -0.76 -10.42 -31.84
N ILE A 190 0.36 -10.70 -32.50
CA ILE A 190 0.63 -10.38 -33.91
C ILE A 190 0.60 -11.65 -34.78
N LEU A 191 0.53 -12.84 -34.15
CA LEU A 191 0.44 -14.10 -34.88
C LEU A 191 -0.87 -14.18 -35.66
N ASP A 192 -0.81 -14.83 -36.82
CA ASP A 192 -2.01 -15.12 -37.60
C ASP A 192 -3.01 -15.92 -36.75
N PRO A 193 -4.31 -15.65 -36.92
CA PRO A 193 -5.37 -16.35 -36.21
C PRO A 193 -5.19 -17.87 -36.20
N GLU A 194 -4.92 -18.47 -37.37
CA GLU A 194 -4.79 -19.93 -37.52
C GLU A 194 -3.69 -20.52 -36.63
N ILE A 195 -2.57 -19.80 -36.45
CA ILE A 195 -1.46 -20.20 -35.59
C ILE A 195 -1.81 -19.96 -34.12
N LEU A 196 -2.50 -18.86 -33.81
CA LEU A 196 -2.95 -18.51 -32.47
C LEU A 196 -3.99 -19.49 -31.90
N PHE A 197 -4.78 -20.14 -32.76
CA PHE A 197 -5.74 -21.18 -32.40
C PHE A 197 -5.11 -22.56 -32.19
N HIS A 198 -3.82 -22.74 -32.49
CA HIS A 198 -3.17 -24.02 -32.30
C HIS A 198 -3.09 -24.38 -30.80
N PRO A 199 -3.44 -25.61 -30.39
CA PRO A 199 -3.55 -26.00 -28.98
C PRO A 199 -2.25 -25.80 -28.18
N PHE A 200 -1.10 -25.96 -28.85
CA PHE A 200 0.21 -25.69 -28.25
C PHE A 200 0.37 -24.22 -27.80
N PHE A 201 0.06 -23.26 -28.68
CA PHE A 201 0.18 -21.83 -28.35
C PHE A 201 -0.87 -21.40 -27.32
N GLN A 202 -2.08 -21.93 -27.41
CA GLN A 202 -3.13 -21.67 -26.42
C GLN A 202 -2.71 -22.11 -25.01
N LEU A 203 -2.18 -23.34 -24.87
CA LEU A 203 -1.72 -23.86 -23.59
C LEU A 203 -0.50 -23.08 -23.07
N TYR A 204 0.42 -22.70 -23.96
CA TYR A 204 1.56 -21.85 -23.61
C TYR A 204 1.12 -20.49 -23.07
N ILE A 205 0.23 -19.78 -23.76
CA ILE A 205 -0.30 -18.46 -23.35
C ILE A 205 -1.01 -18.57 -22.00
N LEU A 206 -1.78 -19.64 -21.77
CA LEU A 206 -2.48 -19.84 -20.51
C LEU A 206 -1.52 -20.11 -19.34
N ILE A 207 -0.46 -20.90 -19.58
CA ILE A 207 0.56 -21.18 -18.57
C ILE A 207 1.34 -19.90 -18.21
N THR A 208 1.82 -19.15 -19.21
CA THR A 208 2.58 -17.91 -18.95
C THR A 208 1.71 -16.86 -18.27
N LEU A 209 0.43 -16.76 -18.64
CA LEU A 209 -0.55 -15.93 -17.95
C LEU A 209 -0.76 -16.38 -16.49
N GLY A 210 -0.90 -17.68 -16.27
CA GLY A 210 -1.03 -18.26 -14.93
C GLY A 210 0.17 -17.93 -14.05
N MET A 211 1.39 -18.03 -14.58
CA MET A 211 2.61 -17.60 -13.89
C MET A 211 2.59 -16.09 -13.60
N LEU A 212 2.25 -15.26 -14.60
CA LEU A 212 2.20 -13.80 -14.47
C LEU A 212 1.24 -13.36 -13.37
N VAL A 213 0.02 -13.91 -13.35
CA VAL A 213 -0.99 -13.62 -12.33
C VAL A 213 -0.55 -14.13 -10.96
N SER A 214 0.06 -15.31 -10.89
CA SER A 214 0.59 -15.86 -9.63
C SER A 214 1.67 -14.98 -9.02
N VAL A 215 2.63 -14.52 -9.83
CA VAL A 215 3.69 -13.58 -9.41
C VAL A 215 3.08 -12.26 -8.96
N ALA A 216 2.10 -11.72 -9.69
CA ALA A 216 1.39 -10.50 -9.29
C ALA A 216 0.70 -10.65 -7.91
N LEU A 217 0.03 -11.78 -7.67
CA LEU A 217 -0.60 -12.08 -6.40
C LEU A 217 0.43 -12.21 -5.27
N LEU A 218 1.58 -12.85 -5.52
CA LEU A 218 2.67 -12.95 -4.55
C LEU A 218 3.24 -11.56 -4.21
N LEU A 219 3.44 -10.69 -5.20
CA LEU A 219 3.89 -9.31 -4.98
C LEU A 219 2.91 -8.53 -4.09
N VAL A 220 1.61 -8.63 -4.38
CA VAL A 220 0.57 -7.98 -3.57
C VAL A 220 0.55 -8.53 -2.14
N ARG A 221 0.62 -9.86 -1.98
CA ARG A 221 0.64 -10.51 -0.66
C ARG A 221 1.90 -10.16 0.13
N SER A 222 3.05 -10.10 -0.52
CA SER A 222 4.32 -9.69 0.09
C SER A 222 4.26 -8.26 0.61
N LEU A 223 3.71 -7.33 -0.19
CA LEU A 223 3.52 -5.93 0.23
C LEU A 223 2.57 -5.82 1.44
N GLN A 224 1.47 -6.59 1.42
CA GLN A 224 0.51 -6.66 2.54
C GLN A 224 1.12 -7.32 3.79
N GLY A 225 2.01 -8.31 3.62
CA GLY A 225 2.72 -8.98 4.70
C GLY A 225 3.74 -8.06 5.37
N GLY A 226 4.56 -7.36 4.58
CA GLY A 226 5.54 -6.39 5.09
C GLY A 226 4.90 -5.25 5.90
N LEU A 227 3.69 -4.84 5.52
CA LEU A 227 2.88 -3.90 6.30
C LEU A 227 2.59 -4.38 7.71
N ARG A 228 2.03 -5.59 7.82
CA ARG A 228 1.69 -6.20 9.12
C ARG A 228 2.92 -6.33 9.99
N GLN A 229 4.05 -6.75 9.41
CA GLN A 229 5.31 -6.89 10.12
C GLN A 229 5.88 -5.55 10.63
N THR A 230 5.73 -4.47 9.84
CA THR A 230 6.21 -3.15 10.27
C THR A 230 5.35 -2.59 11.40
N GLN A 231 4.03 -2.79 11.32
CA GLN A 231 3.10 -2.37 12.37
C GLN A 231 3.34 -3.12 13.69
N THR A 232 3.54 -4.43 13.64
CA THR A 232 3.87 -5.22 14.84
C THR A 232 5.22 -4.79 15.42
N MET A 233 6.23 -4.54 14.58
CA MET A 233 7.53 -4.03 15.06
C MET A 233 7.41 -2.66 15.75
N LEU A 234 6.59 -1.74 15.22
CA LEU A 234 6.34 -0.45 15.85
C LEU A 234 5.63 -0.59 17.21
N GLN A 235 4.61 -1.45 17.29
CA GLN A 235 3.90 -1.73 18.54
C GLN A 235 4.84 -2.32 19.60
N VAL A 236 5.69 -3.28 19.21
CA VAL A 236 6.70 -3.87 20.11
C VAL A 236 7.71 -2.81 20.56
N LYS A 237 8.15 -1.92 19.67
CA LYS A 237 9.06 -0.82 20.03
C LYS A 237 8.41 0.16 21.02
N GLU A 238 7.16 0.51 20.82
CA GLU A 238 6.42 1.38 21.73
C GLU A 238 6.25 0.74 23.11
N GLN A 239 5.92 -0.55 23.15
CA GLN A 239 5.85 -1.32 24.39
C GLN A 239 7.21 -1.35 25.11
N ASN A 240 8.31 -1.61 24.39
CA ASN A 240 9.66 -1.59 24.96
C ASN A 240 10.03 -0.22 25.54
N LEU A 241 9.67 0.88 24.87
CA LEU A 241 9.91 2.23 25.39
C LEU A 241 9.10 2.50 26.67
N ARG A 242 7.84 2.06 26.73
CA ARG A 242 7.01 2.17 27.94
C ARG A 242 7.60 1.36 29.09
N LEU A 243 8.04 0.13 28.83
CA LEU A 243 8.70 -0.72 29.82
C LEU A 243 10.00 -0.09 30.31
N GLN A 244 10.81 0.48 29.43
CA GLN A 244 12.04 1.18 29.79
C GLN A 244 11.75 2.40 30.69
N GLY A 245 10.69 3.15 30.40
CA GLY A 245 10.23 4.24 31.28
C GLY A 245 9.83 3.76 32.67
N GLN A 246 9.09 2.65 32.77
CA GLN A 246 8.71 2.05 34.06
C GLN A 246 9.91 1.54 34.86
N LEU A 247 10.90 0.93 34.17
CA LEU A 247 12.14 0.48 34.81
C LEU A 247 12.95 1.66 35.36
N ASN A 248 13.02 2.78 34.64
CA ASN A 248 13.70 3.97 35.13
C ASN A 248 13.05 4.51 36.41
N VAL A 249 11.71 4.61 36.44
CA VAL A 249 10.98 5.06 37.65
C VAL A 249 11.20 4.11 38.83
N LEU A 250 11.20 2.80 38.60
CA LEU A 250 11.49 1.81 39.65
C LEU A 250 12.93 1.93 40.15
N ASN A 251 13.89 2.19 39.25
CA ASN A 251 15.28 2.38 39.63
C ASN A 251 15.47 3.66 40.46
N ASP A 252 14.81 4.76 40.09
CA ASP A 252 14.83 6.01 40.86
C ASP A 252 14.21 5.81 42.25
N TYR A 253 13.10 5.07 42.34
CA TYR A 253 12.47 4.71 43.61
C TYR A 253 13.39 3.85 44.49
N ALA A 254 14.06 2.85 43.90
CA ALA A 254 15.02 2.01 44.62
C ALA A 254 16.24 2.82 45.12
N ALA A 255 16.71 3.80 44.34
CA ALA A 255 17.77 4.70 44.75
C ALA A 255 17.36 5.59 45.92
N ALA A 256 16.14 6.16 45.87
CA ALA A 256 15.58 6.94 46.99
C ALA A 256 15.44 6.09 48.26
N LEU A 257 14.92 4.86 48.13
CA LEU A 257 14.78 3.94 49.26
C LEU A 257 16.14 3.57 49.89
N ARG A 258 17.18 3.36 49.08
CA ARG A 258 18.54 3.12 49.58
C ARG A 258 19.09 4.32 50.36
N LYS A 259 18.82 5.54 49.90
CA LYS A 259 19.22 6.76 50.60
C LYS A 259 18.53 6.88 51.96
N GLU A 260 17.22 6.68 52.00
CA GLU A 260 16.43 6.65 53.25
C GLU A 260 16.93 5.57 54.21
N GLN A 261 17.23 4.37 53.72
CA GLN A 261 17.81 3.31 54.56
C GLN A 261 19.18 3.69 55.13
N GLN A 262 20.01 4.37 54.36
CA GLN A 262 21.31 4.83 54.81
C GLN A 262 21.20 5.94 55.87
N GLU A 263 20.28 6.88 55.69
CA GLU A 263 19.97 7.91 56.69
C GLU A 263 19.41 7.30 57.98
N LEU A 264 18.50 6.33 57.89
CA LEU A 264 17.98 5.58 59.04
C LEU A 264 19.07 4.75 59.75
N ALA A 265 20.04 4.20 59.02
CA ALA A 265 21.15 3.47 59.60
C ALA A 265 22.06 4.40 60.41
N ILE A 266 22.34 5.61 59.89
CA ILE A 266 23.09 6.65 60.61
C ILE A 266 22.33 7.09 61.86
N LEU A 267 21.04 7.41 61.74
CA LEU A 267 20.20 7.78 62.89
C LEU A 267 20.17 6.70 63.97
N ARG A 268 20.07 5.43 63.59
CA ARG A 268 20.07 4.30 64.52
C ARG A 268 21.43 4.07 65.19
N HIS A 269 22.53 4.35 64.47
CA HIS A 269 23.86 4.31 65.03
C HIS A 269 24.05 5.42 66.07
N ASP A 270 23.69 6.66 65.73
CA ASP A 270 23.79 7.82 66.61
C ASP A 270 22.89 7.70 67.83
N SER A 271 21.66 7.22 67.65
CA SER A 271 20.75 6.97 68.79
C SER A 271 21.31 5.93 69.75
N ARG A 272 21.91 4.85 69.24
CA ARG A 272 22.58 3.84 70.08
C ARG A 272 23.78 4.41 70.81
N HIS A 273 24.58 5.26 70.15
CA HIS A 273 25.72 5.92 70.78
C HIS A 273 25.26 6.85 71.92
N GLN A 274 24.24 7.67 71.68
CA GLN A 274 23.66 8.57 72.68
C GLN A 274 23.07 7.80 73.88
N LEU A 275 22.36 6.69 73.62
CA LEU A 275 21.83 5.83 74.69
C LEU A 275 22.95 5.19 75.52
N ARG A 276 24.06 4.76 74.90
CA ARG A 276 25.22 4.24 75.63
C ARG A 276 25.88 5.32 76.49
N LEU A 277 26.09 6.51 75.94
CA LEU A 277 26.67 7.64 76.67
C LEU A 277 25.81 8.04 77.87
N LEU A 278 24.47 8.08 77.70
CA LEU A 278 23.53 8.30 78.80
C LEU A 278 23.57 7.18 79.85
N GLY A 279 23.73 5.93 79.42
CA GLY A 279 23.92 4.78 80.31
C GLY A 279 25.20 4.88 81.13
N GLU A 280 26.34 5.21 80.50
CA GLU A 280 27.63 5.42 81.18
C GLU A 280 27.59 6.59 82.17
N LEU A 281 26.96 7.72 81.80
CA LEU A 281 26.79 8.87 82.70
C LEU A 281 25.91 8.54 83.92
N ALA A 282 24.87 7.70 83.72
CA ALA A 282 24.00 7.23 84.80
C ALA A 282 24.71 6.21 85.71
N GLU A 283 25.48 5.28 85.16
CA GLU A 283 26.27 4.29 85.93
C GLU A 283 27.37 4.95 86.77
N ASN A 284 28.00 6.02 86.26
CA ASN A 284 29.01 6.79 86.98
C ASN A 284 28.43 7.75 88.05
N GLY A 285 27.10 7.75 88.26
CA GLY A 285 26.43 8.58 89.27
C GLY A 285 26.35 10.08 88.95
N GLN A 286 26.67 10.49 87.71
CA GLN A 286 26.71 11.88 87.26
C GLN A 286 25.34 12.35 86.74
N PHE A 287 24.31 12.24 87.58
CA PHE A 287 22.91 12.47 87.20
C PHE A 287 22.63 13.89 86.68
N GLY A 288 23.37 14.91 87.16
CA GLY A 288 23.20 16.29 86.70
C GLY A 288 23.72 16.55 85.28
N GLU A 289 24.74 15.81 84.81
CA GLU A 289 25.22 15.91 83.43
C GLU A 289 24.37 15.09 82.47
N ALA A 290 23.89 13.92 82.91
CA ALA A 290 22.92 13.11 82.17
C ALA A 290 21.62 13.90 81.89
N GLU A 291 21.10 14.62 82.87
CA GLU A 291 19.88 15.44 82.72
C GLU A 291 20.08 16.61 81.74
N LYS A 292 21.23 17.30 81.79
CA LYS A 292 21.59 18.32 80.80
C LYS A 292 21.71 17.74 79.39
N HIS A 293 22.30 16.56 79.25
CA HIS A 293 22.46 15.92 77.95
C HIS A 293 21.11 15.45 77.36
N LEU A 294 20.19 14.99 78.21
CA LEU A 294 18.81 14.66 77.85
C LEU A 294 18.00 15.88 77.42
N LEU A 295 18.13 17.01 78.13
CA LEU A 295 17.49 18.28 77.77
C LEU A 295 17.99 18.81 76.42
N LYS A 296 19.29 18.65 76.14
CA LYS A 296 19.87 19.04 74.85
C LYS A 296 19.36 18.16 73.70
N LEU A 297 19.30 16.85 73.91
CA LEU A 297 18.71 15.90 72.95
C LEU A 297 17.24 16.18 72.66
N ARG A 298 16.46 16.51 73.68
CA ARG A 298 15.05 16.88 73.54
C ARG A 298 14.86 18.14 72.70
N LYS A 299 15.76 19.12 72.80
CA LYS A 299 15.75 20.32 71.94
C LYS A 299 16.10 19.98 70.49
N GLU A 300 17.14 19.19 70.26
CA GLU A 300 17.56 18.80 68.90
C GLU A 300 16.50 17.97 68.15
N VAL A 301 15.68 17.19 68.86
CA VAL A 301 14.54 16.45 68.29
C VAL A 301 13.32 17.35 68.06
N ALA A 302 13.16 18.43 68.81
CA ALA A 302 12.03 19.37 68.65
C ALA A 302 12.26 20.41 67.55
N ASP A 303 13.52 20.69 67.19
CA ASP A 303 13.91 21.64 66.15
C ASP A 303 14.09 20.99 64.75
N LYS A 304 13.91 19.67 64.61
CA LYS A 304 13.89 18.92 63.34
C LYS A 304 12.47 18.55 62.93
#